data_AF-A0A0G0GXC2-F1
#
_entry.id   AF-A0A0G0GXC2-F1
#
_cell.length_a   1.000
_cell.length_b   1.000
_cell.length_c   1.000
_cell.angle_alpha   90.00
_cell.angle_beta   90.00
_cell.angle_gamma   90.00
#
_symmetry.space_group_name_H-M   'P 1'
#
loop_
_entity.id
_entity.type
_entity.pdbx_description
1 polymer ?
#
loop_
_entity_poly.entity_id
_entity_poly.type
_entity_poly.pdbx_seq_one_letter_code
_entity_poly.pdbx_strand_id
1 'polypeptide(L)'
;SIAGNDCRYNSTSGPGVNEFANCGFPFSLGVPAGDQYLFEVIAYDASGNKSDIATFRWTVSSGGGEPTDTDSDGIIDDIDNCDNDPNPGQEDTDEEGTNPDGVGDACDNCPDDYNNKQQDADGDGEGDVCDDTPFLPSPAISGFLFNTGAPINQGQLEDLLNSFNRR
;
A
#
# COMPACT_ATOMS: atom_id res chain seq x y z
N SER A 1 -8.46 21.74 -12.08
CA SER A 1 -7.64 20.70 -11.45
C SER A 1 -6.28 21.30 -11.12
N ILE A 2 -5.77 21.04 -9.92
CA ILE A 2 -4.40 21.44 -9.55
C ILE A 2 -3.45 20.49 -10.29
N ALA A 3 -2.46 21.04 -10.99
CA ALA A 3 -1.46 20.28 -11.74
C ALA A 3 -0.10 20.23 -11.04
N GLY A 4 0.08 21.02 -9.98
CA GLY A 4 1.28 21.02 -9.15
C GLY A 4 1.25 22.10 -8.09
N ASN A 5 2.26 22.11 -7.24
CA ASN A 5 2.39 23.03 -6.11
C ASN A 5 3.87 23.31 -5.80
N ASP A 6 4.13 24.54 -5.37
CA ASP A 6 5.39 24.90 -4.73
C ASP A 6 5.11 25.34 -3.30
N CYS A 7 5.99 24.97 -2.39
CA CYS A 7 5.89 25.28 -0.98
C CYS A 7 7.16 25.96 -0.50
N ARG A 8 6.99 26.72 0.58
CA ARG A 8 8.10 27.15 1.42
C ARG A 8 7.64 27.17 2.87
N TYR A 9 8.59 27.21 3.79
CA TYR A 9 8.28 27.30 5.21
C TYR A 9 9.24 28.23 5.91
N ASN A 10 8.72 28.97 6.89
CA ASN A 10 9.50 29.82 7.76
C ASN A 10 9.19 29.52 9.22
N SER A 11 10.23 29.42 10.04
CA SER A 11 10.12 29.32 11.49
C SER A 11 10.26 30.71 12.13
N THR A 12 9.62 30.89 13.28
CA THR A 12 9.83 32.09 14.11
C THR A 12 11.15 32.06 14.91
N SER A 13 11.76 30.88 15.03
CA SER A 13 12.93 30.61 15.90
C SER A 13 14.02 29.75 15.25
N GLY A 14 13.74 29.10 14.11
CA GLY A 14 14.62 28.14 13.44
C GLY A 14 14.96 28.47 11.97
N PRO A 15 15.66 27.56 11.25
CA PRO A 15 15.93 27.71 9.82
C PRO A 15 14.62 27.67 9.02
N GLY A 16 14.56 28.46 7.95
CA GLY A 16 13.44 28.50 7.01
C GLY A 16 13.96 28.44 5.58
N VAL A 17 13.13 27.93 4.67
CA VAL A 17 13.37 28.02 3.23
C VAL A 17 12.56 29.20 2.74
N ASN A 18 13.24 30.27 2.31
CA ASN A 18 12.58 31.51 1.89
C ASN A 18 12.12 31.49 0.41
N GLU A 19 12.61 30.51 -0.35
CA GLU A 19 12.32 30.31 -1.76
C GLU A 19 11.25 29.22 -1.92
N PHE A 20 10.31 29.44 -2.83
CA PHE A 20 9.31 28.44 -3.20
C PHE A 20 9.99 27.35 -4.02
N ALA A 21 9.82 26.09 -3.61
CA ALA A 21 10.31 24.92 -4.33
C ALA A 21 9.18 23.90 -4.49
N ASN A 22 9.30 23.05 -5.50
CA ASN A 22 8.32 21.98 -5.72
C ASN A 22 8.27 21.07 -4.48
N CYS A 23 7.07 20.89 -3.96
CA CYS A 23 6.80 20.06 -2.79
C CYS A 23 5.85 18.95 -3.22
N GLY A 24 6.42 17.79 -3.55
CA GLY A 24 5.64 16.57 -3.72
C GLY A 24 4.91 16.20 -2.43
N PHE A 25 3.86 15.41 -2.54
CA PHE A 25 3.28 14.70 -1.41
C PHE A 25 3.69 13.22 -1.52
N PRO A 26 4.15 12.58 -0.43
CA PRO A 26 4.40 13.16 0.89
C PRO A 26 5.60 14.14 0.90
N PHE A 27 5.57 15.13 1.79
CA PHE A 27 6.69 16.05 2.01
C PHE A 27 7.27 15.82 3.41
N SER A 28 8.58 15.56 3.49
CA SER A 28 9.28 15.45 4.77
C SER A 28 10.12 16.70 5.00
N LEU A 29 9.92 17.35 6.14
CA LEU A 29 10.76 18.47 6.57
C LEU A 29 11.55 18.09 7.79
N GLY A 30 12.88 18.14 7.69
CA GLY A 30 13.80 18.04 8.82
C GLY A 30 13.79 19.31 9.67
N VAL A 31 12.64 19.68 10.22
CA VAL A 31 12.45 20.89 11.02
C VAL A 31 12.47 20.57 12.52
N PRO A 32 13.15 21.37 13.36
CA PRO A 32 13.16 21.17 14.81
C PRO A 32 11.77 21.16 15.43
N ALA A 33 11.51 20.17 16.30
CA ALA A 33 10.29 20.14 17.09
C ALA A 33 10.28 21.22 18.19
N GLY A 34 9.08 21.63 18.60
CA GLY A 34 8.84 22.67 19.61
C GLY A 34 8.58 24.07 19.05
N ASP A 35 8.78 24.26 17.74
CA ASP A 35 8.62 25.55 17.06
C ASP A 35 7.31 25.62 16.25
N GLN A 36 6.86 26.86 16.03
CA GLN A 36 5.75 27.16 15.12
C GLN A 36 6.30 27.54 13.74
N TYR A 37 5.82 26.84 12.71
CA TYR A 37 6.17 27.04 11.32
C TYR A 37 4.99 27.63 10.55
N LEU A 38 5.28 28.63 9.73
CA LEU A 38 4.37 29.16 8.72
C LEU A 38 4.71 28.49 7.39
N PHE A 39 3.79 27.67 6.90
CA PHE A 39 3.83 27.11 5.57
C PHE A 39 3.09 28.01 4.61
N GLU A 40 3.70 28.22 3.45
CA GLU A 40 3.12 28.98 2.36
C GLU A 40 3.15 28.09 1.11
N VAL A 41 2.01 27.96 0.45
CA VAL A 41 1.84 27.10 -0.73
C VAL A 41 1.23 27.91 -1.86
N ILE A 42 1.76 27.70 -3.07
CA ILE A 42 1.19 28.20 -4.31
C ILE A 42 0.84 26.99 -5.18
N ALA A 43 -0.42 26.92 -5.62
CA ALA A 43 -0.87 25.89 -6.55
C ALA A 43 -0.80 26.41 -7.99
N TYR A 44 -0.61 25.47 -8.92
CA TYR A 44 -0.59 25.71 -10.36
C TYR A 44 -1.72 24.95 -11.03
N ASP A 45 -2.40 25.57 -12.00
CA ASP A 45 -3.26 24.83 -12.92
C ASP A 45 -2.44 24.21 -14.07
N ALA A 46 -3.08 23.37 -14.90
CA ALA A 46 -2.43 22.73 -16.04
C ALA A 46 -1.91 23.72 -17.11
N SER A 47 -2.31 24.99 -17.05
CA SER A 47 -1.83 26.06 -17.93
C SER A 47 -0.68 26.88 -17.31
N GLY A 48 -0.27 26.54 -16.08
CA GLY A 48 0.78 27.24 -15.34
C GLY A 48 0.32 28.50 -14.60
N ASN A 49 -0.99 28.76 -14.51
CA ASN A 49 -1.49 29.90 -13.73
C ASN A 49 -1.35 29.62 -12.24
N LYS A 50 -0.87 30.62 -11.49
CA LYS A 50 -0.63 30.52 -10.05
C LYS A 50 -1.87 30.93 -9.25
N SER A 51 -2.13 30.23 -8.15
CA SER A 51 -3.07 30.69 -7.12
C SER A 51 -2.49 31.85 -6.31
N ASP A 52 -3.34 32.48 -5.50
CA ASP A 52 -2.86 33.26 -4.34
C ASP A 52 -2.10 32.34 -3.36
N ILE A 53 -1.26 32.94 -2.52
CA ILE A 53 -0.52 32.20 -1.49
C ILE A 53 -1.49 31.72 -0.41
N ALA A 54 -1.60 30.40 -0.27
CA ALA A 54 -2.27 29.77 0.85
C ALA A 54 -1.29 29.66 2.03
N THR A 55 -1.77 29.97 3.24
CA THR A 55 -0.93 29.92 4.44
C THR A 55 -1.50 28.98 5.49
N PHE A 56 -0.63 28.18 6.10
CA PHE A 56 -0.98 27.29 7.21
C PHE A 56 0.06 27.42 8.32
N ARG A 57 -0.40 27.54 9.57
CA ARG A 57 0.48 27.57 10.74
C ARG A 57 0.41 26.21 11.43
N TRP A 58 1.57 25.58 11.59
CA TRP A 58 1.70 24.31 12.28
C TRP A 58 2.67 24.44 13.45
N THR A 59 2.35 23.79 14.57
CA THR A 59 3.28 23.67 15.70
C THR A 59 3.78 22.24 15.70
N VAL A 60 5.08 22.06 15.47
CA VAL A 60 5.70 20.72 15.53
C VAL A 60 5.79 20.37 17.01
N SER A 61 4.92 19.48 17.47
CA SER A 61 4.94 19.07 18.87
C SER A 61 6.15 18.18 19.10
N SER A 62 6.92 18.41 20.16
CA SER A 62 8.09 17.59 20.55
C SER A 62 7.78 16.16 20.99
N GLY A 63 6.60 15.64 20.64
CA GLY A 63 6.11 14.31 20.97
C GLY A 63 5.39 13.58 19.84
N GLY A 64 5.37 14.12 18.61
CA GLY A 64 5.14 13.26 17.45
C GLY A 64 6.46 12.59 17.16
N GLY A 65 6.54 11.26 17.28
CA GLY A 65 7.67 10.52 16.71
C GLY A 65 7.77 10.85 15.22
N GLU A 66 8.94 10.63 14.63
CA GLU A 66 8.98 10.51 13.16
C GLU A 66 7.89 9.51 12.76
N PRO A 67 7.07 9.82 11.74
CA PRO A 67 6.11 8.84 11.25
C PRO A 67 6.89 7.57 10.91
N THR A 68 6.38 6.44 11.38
CA THR A 68 7.04 5.15 11.14
C THR A 68 6.97 4.85 9.65
N ASP A 69 8.07 4.32 9.15
CA ASP A 69 8.23 3.76 7.80
C ASP A 69 8.95 2.43 8.06
N THR A 70 8.16 1.39 8.27
CA THR A 70 8.62 0.10 8.82
C THR A 70 9.51 -0.64 7.82
N ASP A 71 9.24 -0.50 6.53
CA ASP A 71 9.94 -1.21 5.46
C ASP A 71 10.98 -0.33 4.70
N SER A 72 11.02 0.97 5.01
CA SER A 72 11.96 1.96 4.48
C SER A 72 11.81 2.22 2.98
N ASP A 73 10.58 2.14 2.46
CA ASP A 73 10.28 2.36 1.05
C ASP A 73 10.01 3.85 0.70
N GLY A 74 9.83 4.68 1.73
CA GLY A 74 9.61 6.13 1.63
C GLY A 74 8.14 6.57 1.75
N ILE A 75 7.23 5.62 1.94
CA ILE A 75 5.84 5.82 2.37
C ILE A 75 5.79 5.56 3.88
N ILE A 76 4.83 6.18 4.59
CA ILE A 76 4.72 6.04 6.05
C ILE A 76 3.61 5.04 6.36
N ASP A 77 3.76 4.22 7.41
CA ASP A 77 2.81 3.14 7.78
C ASP A 77 1.33 3.62 7.82
N ASP A 78 1.08 4.88 8.19
CA ASP A 78 -0.29 5.42 8.26
C ASP A 78 -0.98 5.56 6.88
N ILE A 79 -0.22 5.57 5.77
CA ILE A 79 -0.72 5.73 4.40
C ILE A 79 -0.15 4.69 3.43
N ASP A 80 0.61 3.73 3.93
CA ASP A 80 1.20 2.64 3.16
C ASP A 80 0.17 1.51 3.01
N ASN A 81 0.02 0.96 1.81
CA ASN A 81 -0.84 -0.19 1.57
C ASN A 81 -0.10 -1.54 1.77
N CYS A 82 1.20 -1.50 2.08
CA CYS A 82 2.02 -2.65 2.45
C CYS A 82 3.13 -2.29 3.48
N ASP A 83 2.77 -1.83 4.70
CA ASP A 83 3.70 -1.36 5.75
C ASP A 83 4.94 -2.24 6.07
N ASN A 84 4.98 -3.51 5.64
CA ASN A 84 6.09 -4.43 5.90
C ASN A 84 6.83 -4.90 4.64
N ASP A 85 6.36 -4.54 3.45
CA ASP A 85 6.84 -5.04 2.16
C ASP A 85 7.04 -3.88 1.16
N PRO A 86 8.29 -3.50 0.86
CA PRO A 86 8.58 -2.27 0.13
C PRO A 86 7.90 -2.17 -1.23
N ASN A 87 7.01 -1.18 -1.38
CA ASN A 87 6.32 -0.87 -2.63
C ASN A 87 6.16 0.65 -2.83
N PRO A 88 7.25 1.38 -3.17
CA PRO A 88 7.22 2.85 -3.29
C PRO A 88 6.25 3.38 -4.36
N GLY A 89 5.81 2.52 -5.28
CA GLY A 89 4.82 2.83 -6.32
C GLY A 89 3.38 2.72 -5.84
N GLN A 90 3.14 2.07 -4.69
CA GLN A 90 1.83 1.85 -4.08
C GLN A 90 0.83 1.24 -5.08
N GLU A 91 1.30 0.35 -5.95
CA GLU A 91 0.45 -0.42 -6.84
C GLU A 91 -0.52 -1.29 -6.04
N ASP A 92 -1.79 -1.32 -6.47
CA ASP A 92 -2.94 -1.99 -5.83
C ASP A 92 -3.92 -2.32 -6.97
N THR A 93 -3.67 -3.44 -7.62
CA THR A 93 -4.32 -3.93 -8.82
C THR A 93 -5.41 -4.91 -8.41
N ASP A 94 -6.63 -4.75 -8.94
CA ASP A 94 -7.67 -5.78 -8.83
C ASP A 94 -8.57 -5.77 -10.08
N GLU A 95 -9.24 -6.89 -10.36
CA GLU A 95 -10.20 -7.00 -11.48
C GLU A 95 -11.36 -5.99 -11.35
N GLU A 96 -11.67 -5.52 -10.15
CA GLU A 96 -12.77 -4.57 -9.88
C GLU A 96 -12.42 -3.12 -10.26
N GLY A 97 -11.15 -2.81 -10.57
CA GLY A 97 -10.64 -1.75 -11.46
C GLY A 97 -11.04 -0.30 -11.17
N THR A 98 -11.82 -0.08 -10.11
CA THR A 98 -12.39 1.21 -9.72
C THR A 98 -12.41 1.40 -8.21
N ASN A 99 -12.24 0.33 -7.44
CA ASN A 99 -12.10 0.39 -5.99
C ASN A 99 -11.16 -0.72 -5.52
N PRO A 100 -9.84 -0.44 -5.53
CA PRO A 100 -8.81 -1.34 -5.03
C PRO A 100 -9.16 -1.82 -3.61
N ASP A 101 -8.66 -2.98 -3.24
CA ASP A 101 -9.03 -3.60 -1.97
C ASP A 101 -8.33 -2.95 -0.76
N GLY A 102 -7.29 -2.15 -1.04
CA GLY A 102 -6.49 -1.40 -0.09
C GLY A 102 -5.26 -2.13 0.41
N VAL A 103 -4.92 -3.28 -0.19
CA VAL A 103 -3.71 -4.07 0.06
C VAL A 103 -2.83 -3.97 -1.19
N GLY A 104 -1.59 -3.52 -1.05
CA GLY A 104 -0.73 -3.35 -2.22
C GLY A 104 -0.30 -4.67 -2.86
N ASP A 105 -0.03 -4.64 -4.16
CA ASP A 105 0.39 -5.80 -4.97
C ASP A 105 1.61 -6.55 -4.39
N ALA A 106 2.42 -5.87 -3.58
CA ALA A 106 3.61 -6.43 -2.96
C ALA A 106 3.32 -7.37 -1.78
N CYS A 107 2.21 -7.16 -1.08
CA CYS A 107 1.80 -7.90 0.11
C CYS A 107 0.43 -8.60 -0.02
N ASP A 108 -0.21 -8.48 -1.19
CA ASP A 108 -1.47 -9.15 -1.50
C ASP A 108 -1.26 -10.63 -1.90
N ASN A 109 -2.00 -11.52 -1.25
CA ASN A 109 -2.03 -12.96 -1.54
C ASN A 109 -2.95 -13.34 -2.72
N CYS A 110 -3.69 -12.39 -3.30
CA CYS A 110 -4.40 -12.50 -4.58
C CYS A 110 -4.42 -11.16 -5.37
N PRO A 111 -3.30 -10.70 -5.95
CA PRO A 111 -3.16 -9.37 -6.58
C PRO A 111 -4.02 -9.06 -7.81
N ASP A 112 -4.88 -9.99 -8.23
CA ASP A 112 -5.82 -9.79 -9.34
C ASP A 112 -7.28 -9.81 -8.85
N ASP A 113 -7.54 -10.16 -7.58
CA ASP A 113 -8.87 -10.40 -7.02
C ASP A 113 -9.09 -9.67 -5.69
N TYR A 114 -10.16 -8.88 -5.57
CA TYR A 114 -10.50 -8.14 -4.34
C TYR A 114 -10.60 -9.05 -3.10
N ASN A 115 -9.72 -8.88 -2.12
CA ASN A 115 -9.59 -9.79 -0.97
C ASN A 115 -9.04 -9.11 0.31
N ASN A 116 -9.50 -7.90 0.67
CA ASN A 116 -8.95 -7.05 1.75
C ASN A 116 -8.74 -7.64 3.16
N LYS A 117 -9.20 -8.86 3.40
CA LYS A 117 -8.96 -9.61 4.64
C LYS A 117 -7.74 -10.53 4.57
N GLN A 118 -7.15 -10.70 3.39
CA GLN A 118 -5.96 -11.52 3.13
C GLN A 118 -6.11 -12.90 3.79
N GLN A 119 -7.26 -13.54 3.58
CA GLN A 119 -7.55 -14.85 4.14
C GLN A 119 -6.74 -15.90 3.39
N ASP A 120 -6.06 -16.76 4.12
CA ASP A 120 -5.30 -17.91 3.63
C ASP A 120 -5.46 -19.00 4.71
N ALA A 121 -6.41 -19.90 4.49
CA ALA A 121 -6.84 -20.85 5.51
C ALA A 121 -5.87 -22.03 5.70
N ASP A 122 -4.99 -22.31 4.75
CA ASP A 122 -4.02 -23.39 4.85
C ASP A 122 -2.55 -22.94 4.97
N GLY A 123 -2.28 -21.65 4.74
CA GLY A 123 -1.01 -20.99 4.98
C GLY A 123 0.02 -21.22 3.89
N ASP A 124 -0.39 -21.44 2.64
CA ASP A 124 0.51 -21.66 1.51
C ASP A 124 0.96 -20.36 0.80
N GLY A 125 0.35 -19.24 1.15
CA GLY A 125 0.63 -17.92 0.59
C GLY A 125 -0.25 -17.53 -0.61
N GLU A 126 -1.19 -18.38 -1.03
CA GLU A 126 -2.25 -18.05 -1.99
C GLU A 126 -3.54 -17.78 -1.21
N GLY A 127 -4.24 -16.69 -1.51
CA GLY A 127 -5.44 -16.33 -0.74
C GLY A 127 -6.64 -17.20 -1.08
N ASP A 128 -7.55 -17.38 -0.11
CA ASP A 128 -8.78 -18.18 -0.23
C ASP A 128 -9.65 -17.78 -1.47
N VAL A 129 -9.48 -16.55 -1.98
CA VAL A 129 -10.23 -16.01 -3.12
C VAL A 129 -9.68 -16.52 -4.46
N CYS A 130 -8.36 -16.66 -4.59
CA CYS A 130 -7.67 -17.08 -5.81
C CYS A 130 -7.13 -18.52 -5.74
N ASP A 131 -7.16 -19.16 -4.56
CA ASP A 131 -6.79 -20.56 -4.39
C ASP A 131 -7.92 -21.51 -4.81
N ASP A 132 -7.62 -22.40 -5.76
CA ASP A 132 -8.51 -23.48 -6.19
C ASP A 132 -8.74 -24.55 -5.10
N THR A 133 -7.84 -24.60 -4.11
CA THR A 133 -7.85 -25.54 -2.99
C THR A 133 -7.65 -24.89 -1.60
N PRO A 134 -8.52 -23.96 -1.14
CA PRO A 134 -8.33 -23.10 0.07
C PRO A 134 -8.11 -23.79 1.43
N PHE A 135 -8.08 -25.11 1.47
CA PHE A 135 -7.91 -25.90 2.69
C PHE A 135 -6.81 -26.96 2.53
N LEU A 136 -6.01 -26.92 1.45
CA LEU A 136 -4.95 -27.86 1.12
C LEU A 136 -3.74 -27.11 0.52
N PRO A 137 -2.63 -26.97 1.27
CA PRO A 137 -1.57 -26.04 0.92
C PRO A 137 -0.88 -26.44 -0.39
N SER A 138 -0.79 -25.56 -1.37
CA SER A 138 -0.06 -25.76 -2.61
C SER A 138 1.45 -25.88 -2.39
N PRO A 139 2.14 -26.85 -3.03
CA PRO A 139 1.66 -27.84 -3.97
C PRO A 139 1.44 -29.19 -3.25
N ALA A 140 0.49 -29.32 -2.33
CA ALA A 140 0.17 -30.60 -1.68
C ALA A 140 -0.29 -31.65 -2.71
N ILE A 141 -0.82 -31.20 -3.85
CA ILE A 141 -1.09 -32.06 -5.02
C ILE A 141 0.18 -32.60 -5.70
N SER A 142 1.35 -31.99 -5.50
CA SER A 142 2.64 -32.52 -5.98
C SER A 142 3.17 -33.68 -5.11
N GLY A 143 2.71 -33.78 -3.85
CA GLY A 143 2.97 -34.91 -2.96
C GLY A 143 2.05 -36.12 -3.18
N PHE A 144 0.88 -35.90 -3.79
CA PHE A 144 -0.03 -36.96 -4.24
C PHE A 144 0.35 -37.48 -5.64
N LEU A 145 1.62 -37.78 -5.84
CA LEU A 145 1.99 -38.81 -6.83
C LEU A 145 1.42 -40.13 -6.30
N PHE A 146 0.17 -40.42 -6.69
CA PHE A 146 -0.48 -41.69 -6.43
C PHE A 146 0.49 -42.82 -6.77
N ASN A 147 0.89 -43.60 -5.77
CA ASN A 147 1.69 -44.82 -5.91
C ASN A 147 0.90 -45.95 -6.61
N THR A 148 -0.01 -45.59 -7.51
CA THR A 148 -0.76 -46.45 -8.39
C THR A 148 -0.62 -45.80 -9.75
N GLY A 149 0.24 -46.34 -10.63
CA GLY A 149 0.55 -45.78 -11.95
C GLY A 149 -0.62 -45.80 -12.95
N ALA A 150 -1.81 -45.38 -12.54
CA ALA A 150 -2.98 -45.17 -13.36
C ALA A 150 -3.35 -43.68 -13.30
N PRO A 151 -3.51 -43.01 -14.45
CA PRO A 151 -3.99 -41.62 -14.47
C PRO A 151 -5.43 -41.59 -13.96
N ILE A 152 -5.71 -40.70 -13.01
CA ILE A 152 -7.09 -40.37 -12.64
C ILE A 152 -7.67 -39.41 -13.70
N ASN A 153 -8.95 -39.56 -14.01
CA ASN A 153 -9.64 -38.61 -14.89
C ASN A 153 -10.18 -37.42 -14.08
N GLN A 154 -10.53 -36.33 -14.77
CA GLN A 154 -11.00 -35.08 -14.17
C GLN A 154 -12.16 -35.27 -13.17
N GLY A 155 -13.10 -36.18 -13.44
CA GLY A 155 -14.21 -36.46 -12.52
C GLY A 155 -13.77 -37.11 -11.21
N GLN A 156 -12.70 -37.92 -11.22
CA GLN A 156 -12.16 -38.52 -9.99
C GLN A 156 -11.39 -37.50 -9.14
N LEU A 157 -10.78 -36.50 -9.77
CA LEU A 157 -10.16 -35.37 -9.09
C LEU A 157 -11.25 -34.50 -8.43
N GLU A 158 -12.31 -34.17 -9.17
CA GLU A 158 -13.45 -33.42 -8.66
C GLU A 158 -14.15 -34.15 -7.49
N ASP A 159 -14.33 -35.47 -7.56
CA ASP A 159 -14.91 -36.26 -6.46
C ASP A 159 -14.02 -36.28 -5.21
N LEU A 160 -12.69 -36.33 -5.38
CA LEU A 160 -11.73 -36.25 -4.28
C LEU A 160 -11.76 -34.87 -3.61
N LEU A 161 -11.68 -33.79 -4.40
CA LEU A 161 -11.76 -32.41 -3.91
C LEU A 161 -13.09 -32.16 -3.17
N ASN A 162 -14.22 -32.62 -3.74
CA ASN A 162 -15.54 -32.54 -3.11
C ASN A 162 -15.72 -33.42 -1.86
N SER A 163 -14.78 -34.33 -1.59
CA SER A 163 -14.77 -35.14 -0.36
C SER A 163 -14.02 -34.46 0.80
N PHE A 164 -13.11 -33.53 0.49
CA PHE A 164 -12.39 -32.71 1.47
C PHE A 164 -13.19 -31.46 1.85
N ASN A 165 -13.86 -30.80 0.89
CA ASN A 165 -14.71 -29.61 1.11
C ASN A 165 -16.03 -29.85 1.89
N ARG A 166 -16.26 -31.07 2.41
CA ARG A 166 -17.47 -31.47 3.15
C ARG A 166 -17.21 -31.80 4.62
N ARG A 167 -16.17 -31.24 5.25
CA ARG A 167 -15.90 -31.39 6.68
C ARG A 167 -15.69 -30.06 7.37
#